data_AF-A0A8H5A1D4-F1
#
_entry.id   AF-A0A8H5A1D4-F1
#
_cell.length_a   1.000
_cell.length_b   1.000
_cell.length_c   1.000
_cell.angle_alpha   90.00
_cell.angle_beta   90.00
_cell.angle_gamma   90.00
#
_symmetry.space_group_name_H-M   'P 1'
#
loop_
_entity.id
_entity.type
_entity.pdbx_description
1 polymer ?
#
loop_
_entity_poly.entity_id
_entity_poly.type
_entity_poly.pdbx_seq_one_letter_code
_entity_poly.pdbx_strand_id
1 'polypeptide(L)'
;MASNTNTLPQGFSVFQPTLGAQLQFFPAIGTRELDEMINAYMPGPASNQEKRASIALDYFEYAHLTGQTFKFYPIYSAADSPATASPLQDSGYGSSFNTSPATSNWDWSNV
;
A
#
# COMPACT_ATOMS: atom_id res chain seq x y z
N MET A 1 -9.54 -10.30 32.09
CA MET A 1 -9.84 -11.12 30.90
C MET A 1 -8.84 -10.70 29.83
N ALA A 2 -7.89 -11.55 29.46
CA ALA A 2 -6.93 -11.23 28.42
C ALA A 2 -7.65 -11.38 27.07
N SER A 3 -7.96 -10.25 26.42
CA SER A 3 -8.46 -10.23 25.05
C SER A 3 -7.37 -10.82 24.16
N ASN A 4 -7.53 -12.09 23.79
CA ASN A 4 -6.69 -12.72 22.78
C ASN A 4 -7.12 -12.14 21.43
N THR A 5 -6.66 -10.91 21.14
CA THR A 5 -6.76 -10.34 19.81
C THR A 5 -5.73 -11.06 18.96
N ASN A 6 -6.11 -12.24 18.45
CA ASN A 6 -5.37 -12.90 17.37
C ASN A 6 -5.60 -12.07 16.10
N THR A 7 -5.08 -10.85 16.07
CA THR A 7 -5.16 -9.91 14.96
C THR A 7 -4.12 -10.35 13.94
N LEU A 8 -4.41 -11.46 13.25
CA LEU A 8 -3.70 -11.78 12.03
C LEU A 8 -3.82 -10.53 11.12
N PRO A 9 -2.69 -10.02 10.59
CA PRO A 9 -2.74 -8.85 9.72
C PRO A 9 -3.63 -9.18 8.52
N GLN A 10 -4.67 -8.37 8.31
CA GLN A 10 -5.51 -8.47 7.12
C GLN A 10 -4.72 -7.96 5.92
N GLY A 11 -4.95 -8.53 4.75
CA GLY A 11 -4.20 -8.17 3.55
C GLY A 11 -4.48 -9.12 2.41
N PHE A 12 -3.84 -8.84 1.27
CA PHE A 12 -3.83 -9.72 0.12
C PHE A 12 -2.39 -10.14 -0.17
N SER A 13 -2.20 -11.15 -1.01
CA SER A 13 -0.87 -11.58 -1.44
C SER A 13 -0.78 -11.71 -2.95
N VAL A 14 0.44 -11.57 -3.44
CA VAL A 14 0.80 -11.77 -4.84
C VAL A 14 1.85 -12.85 -4.91
N PHE A 15 1.64 -13.79 -5.84
CA PHE A 15 2.50 -14.94 -6.04
C PHE A 15 2.78 -15.17 -7.53
N GLN A 16 4.01 -15.54 -7.86
CA GLN A 16 4.41 -15.95 -9.19
C GLN A 16 5.08 -17.33 -9.12
N PRO A 17 4.47 -18.40 -9.66
CA PRO A 17 5.02 -19.75 -9.50
C PRO A 17 6.37 -19.95 -10.18
N THR A 18 6.56 -19.35 -11.35
CA THR A 18 7.80 -19.39 -12.12
C THR A 18 8.00 -18.06 -12.85
N LEU A 19 9.25 -17.69 -13.15
CA LEU A 19 9.54 -16.48 -13.92
C LEU A 19 8.82 -16.51 -15.27
N GLY A 20 8.12 -15.41 -15.58
CA GLY A 20 7.31 -15.27 -16.79
C GLY A 20 5.88 -15.84 -16.67
N ALA A 21 5.53 -16.53 -15.58
CA ALA A 21 4.15 -16.90 -15.31
C ALA A 21 3.30 -15.69 -14.94
N GLN A 22 1.99 -15.79 -15.13
CA GLN A 22 1.04 -14.78 -14.68
C GLN A 22 1.08 -14.63 -13.15
N LEU A 23 0.92 -13.38 -12.67
CA LEU A 23 0.77 -13.11 -11.25
C LEU A 23 -0.58 -13.63 -10.75
N GLN A 24 -0.53 -14.29 -9.60
CA GLN A 24 -1.71 -14.77 -8.89
C GLN A 24 -1.93 -13.91 -7.66
N PHE A 25 -3.12 -13.33 -7.57
CA PHE A 25 -3.56 -12.57 -6.40
C PHE A 25 -4.40 -13.47 -5.51
N PHE A 26 -4.26 -13.30 -4.21
CA PHE A 26 -5.07 -13.97 -3.20
C PHE A 26 -5.60 -12.91 -2.22
N PRO A 27 -6.92 -12.67 -2.18
CA PRO A 27 -8.00 -13.33 -2.94
C PRO A 27 -7.90 -13.15 -4.47
N ALA A 28 -8.60 -14.01 -5.23
CA ALA A 28 -8.49 -14.04 -6.70
C ALA A 28 -8.99 -12.74 -7.35
N ILE A 29 -8.41 -12.41 -8.51
CA ILE A 29 -8.86 -11.28 -9.34
C ILE A 29 -10.34 -11.42 -9.71
N GLY A 30 -11.09 -10.31 -9.62
CA GLY A 30 -12.53 -10.26 -9.92
C GLY A 30 -13.41 -10.50 -8.70
N THR A 31 -12.81 -10.74 -7.53
CA THR A 31 -13.54 -10.77 -6.26
C THR A 31 -13.67 -9.38 -5.68
N ARG A 32 -14.86 -9.06 -5.13
CA ARG A 32 -15.11 -7.82 -4.40
C ARG A 32 -14.17 -7.67 -3.21
N GLU A 33 -13.81 -8.77 -2.55
CA GLU A 33 -12.89 -8.77 -1.42
C GLU A 33 -11.51 -8.24 -1.81
N LEU A 34 -10.93 -8.72 -2.92
CA LEU A 34 -9.66 -8.21 -3.42
C LEU A 34 -9.76 -6.72 -3.76
N ASP A 35 -10.83 -6.30 -4.42
CA ASP A 35 -11.01 -4.89 -4.79
C ASP A 35 -11.07 -3.99 -3.55
N GLU A 36 -11.83 -4.37 -2.52
CA GLU A 36 -11.90 -3.63 -1.25
C GLU A 36 -10.51 -3.58 -0.56
N MET A 37 -9.80 -4.71 -0.55
CA MET A 37 -8.46 -4.82 0.02
C MET A 37 -7.44 -3.92 -0.68
N ILE A 38 -7.46 -3.90 -2.02
CA ILE A 38 -6.59 -3.04 -2.83
C ILE A 38 -6.95 -1.56 -2.65
N ASN A 39 -8.23 -1.24 -2.53
CA ASN A 39 -8.68 0.13 -2.25
C ASN A 39 -8.28 0.62 -0.86
N ALA A 40 -8.25 -0.27 0.13
CA ALA A 40 -7.75 0.05 1.46
C ALA A 40 -6.22 0.21 1.49
N TYR A 41 -5.48 -0.61 0.72
CA TYR A 41 -4.03 -0.53 0.62
C TYR A 41 -3.54 0.71 -0.16
N MET A 42 -4.16 1.00 -1.31
CA MET A 42 -3.92 2.19 -2.12
C MET A 42 -5.20 3.04 -2.20
N PRO A 43 -5.46 3.89 -1.19
CA PRO A 43 -6.59 4.81 -1.23
C PRO A 43 -6.37 5.85 -2.35
N GLY A 44 -7.46 6.28 -2.98
CA GLY A 44 -7.43 7.28 -4.05
C GLY A 44 -8.30 6.92 -5.26
N PRO A 45 -8.42 7.85 -6.23
CA PRO A 45 -9.38 7.75 -7.33
C PRO A 45 -8.95 6.84 -8.48
N ALA A 46 -7.73 6.29 -8.44
CA ALA A 46 -7.24 5.38 -9.48
C ALA A 46 -8.17 4.15 -9.62
N SER A 47 -8.31 3.65 -10.84
CA SER A 47 -9.08 2.43 -11.09
C SER A 47 -8.43 1.21 -10.43
N ASN A 48 -9.23 0.17 -10.12
CA ASN A 48 -8.69 -1.10 -9.61
C ASN A 48 -7.67 -1.74 -10.57
N GLN A 49 -7.75 -1.44 -11.87
CA GLN A 49 -6.76 -1.92 -12.85
C GLN A 49 -5.40 -1.22 -12.67
N GLU A 50 -5.38 0.10 -12.52
CA GLU A 50 -4.16 0.88 -12.30
C GLU A 50 -3.50 0.54 -10.95
N LYS A 51 -4.31 0.37 -9.91
CA LYS A 51 -3.82 -0.06 -8.59
C LYS A 51 -3.16 -1.43 -8.65
N ARG A 52 -3.79 -2.40 -9.33
CA ARG A 52 -3.21 -3.73 -9.55
C ARG A 52 -1.93 -3.69 -10.38
N ALA A 53 -1.87 -2.84 -11.40
CA ALA A 53 -0.64 -2.66 -12.17
C ALA A 53 0.49 -2.11 -11.31
N SER A 54 0.21 -1.14 -10.44
CA SER A 54 1.19 -0.57 -9.50
C SER A 54 1.70 -1.63 -8.52
N ILE A 55 0.80 -2.44 -7.95
CA ILE A 55 1.15 -3.57 -7.08
C ILE A 55 2.01 -4.61 -7.82
N ALA A 56 1.68 -4.92 -9.08
CA ALA A 56 2.46 -5.86 -9.88
C ALA A 56 3.89 -5.36 -10.12
N LEU A 57 4.07 -4.06 -10.40
CA LEU A 57 5.39 -3.46 -10.57
C LEU A 57 6.22 -3.56 -9.28
N ASP A 58 5.62 -3.20 -8.13
CA ASP A 58 6.26 -3.33 -6.83
C ASP A 58 6.60 -4.80 -6.49
N TYR A 59 5.74 -5.76 -6.86
CA TYR A 59 6.03 -7.18 -6.72
C TYR A 59 7.25 -7.60 -7.54
N PHE A 60 7.33 -7.18 -8.81
CA PHE A 60 8.47 -7.54 -9.66
C PHE A 60 9.79 -6.96 -9.17
N GLU A 61 9.78 -5.73 -8.66
CA GLU A 61 10.95 -5.13 -8.03
C GLU A 61 11.37 -5.92 -6.79
N TYR A 62 10.42 -6.28 -5.92
CA TYR A 62 10.69 -7.10 -4.75
C TYR A 62 11.24 -8.49 -5.12
N ALA A 63 10.63 -9.16 -6.10
CA ALA A 63 11.05 -10.49 -6.55
C ALA A 63 12.46 -10.44 -7.17
N HIS A 64 12.79 -9.37 -7.90
CA HIS A 64 14.13 -9.16 -8.44
C HIS A 64 15.16 -8.98 -7.32
N LEU A 65 14.86 -8.16 -6.31
CA LEU A 65 15.79 -7.87 -5.22
C LEU A 65 15.99 -9.03 -4.24
N THR A 66 14.94 -9.82 -3.98
CA THR A 66 14.95 -10.85 -2.93
C THR A 66 14.99 -12.28 -3.46
N GLY A 67 14.67 -12.50 -4.74
CA GLY A 67 14.46 -13.83 -5.32
C GLY A 67 13.19 -14.53 -4.83
N GLN A 68 12.35 -13.87 -4.03
CA GLN A 68 11.13 -14.46 -3.48
C GLN A 68 9.99 -14.41 -4.50
N THR A 69 9.22 -15.49 -4.54
CA THR A 69 8.07 -15.64 -5.44
C THR A 69 6.74 -15.27 -4.78
N PHE A 70 6.75 -14.83 -3.53
CA PHE A 70 5.56 -14.50 -2.75
C PHE A 70 5.76 -13.18 -2.01
N LYS A 71 4.76 -12.30 -2.05
CA LYS A 71 4.71 -11.06 -1.25
C LYS A 71 3.33 -10.86 -0.65
N PHE A 72 3.29 -10.57 0.64
CA PHE A 72 2.08 -10.21 1.36
C PHE A 72 1.98 -8.68 1.50
N TYR A 73 0.80 -8.15 1.26
CA TYR A 73 0.47 -6.73 1.32
C TYR A 73 -0.49 -6.50 2.49
N PRO A 74 0.03 -6.13 3.67
CA PRO A 74 -0.81 -5.86 4.83
C PRO A 74 -1.65 -4.60 4.61
N ILE A 75 -2.89 -4.66 5.08
CA ILE A 75 -3.81 -3.53 5.14
C ILE A 75 -3.92 -3.12 6.60
N TYR A 76 -3.57 -1.86 6.86
CA TYR A 76 -3.71 -1.28 8.18
C TYR A 76 -5.01 -0.49 8.22
N SER A 77 -5.96 -0.95 9.01
CA SER A 77 -7.14 -0.16 9.37
C SER A 77 -6.66 1.15 9.99
N ALA A 78 -7.32 2.28 9.71
CA ALA A 78 -6.92 3.58 10.27
C ALA A 78 -6.88 3.62 11.82
N ALA A 79 -7.47 2.64 12.51
CA ALA A 79 -7.38 2.45 13.95
C ALA A 79 -6.02 1.87 14.43
N ASP A 80 -5.28 1.20 13.55
CA ASP A 80 -4.01 0.52 13.82
C ASP A 80 -2.84 1.28 13.19
N SER A 81 -2.86 2.61 13.27
CA SER A 81 -1.64 3.39 13.05
C SER A 81 -0.80 3.34 14.33
N PRO A 82 0.23 2.47 14.50
CA PRO A 82 1.36 2.94 15.24
C PRO A 82 1.89 4.11 14.41
N ALA A 83 1.86 5.31 14.97
CA ALA A 83 2.74 6.36 14.47
C ALA A 83 4.09 5.69 14.23
N THR A 84 4.55 5.67 12.98
CA THR A 84 5.94 5.39 12.68
C THR A 84 6.71 6.50 13.38
N ALA A 85 7.05 6.23 14.64
CA ALA A 85 8.10 6.90 15.37
C ALA A 85 9.36 6.56 14.59
N SER A 86 9.66 7.39 13.58
CA SER A 86 11.02 7.60 13.13
C SER A 86 11.89 7.78 14.39
N PRO A 87 13.00 7.05 14.55
CA PRO A 87 13.85 7.24 15.71
C PRO A 87 14.32 8.71 15.71
N LEU A 88 14.00 9.40 16.80
CA LEU A 88 14.51 10.71 17.16
C LEU A 88 16.03 10.69 17.05
N GLN A 89 16.60 11.65 16.32
CA GLN A 89 17.63 12.59 16.78
C GLN A 89 18.33 13.21 15.57
N ASP A 90 17.89 14.40 15.18
CA ASP A 90 18.84 15.39 14.69
C ASP A 90 18.61 16.70 15.44
N SER A 91 19.55 16.93 16.36
CA SER A 91 20.18 18.22 16.66
C SER A 91 19.35 19.46 16.32
N GLY A 92 18.84 20.13 17.36
CA GLY A 92 18.12 21.37 17.19
C GLY A 92 18.94 22.46 16.53
N TYR A 93 18.31 23.20 15.63
CA TYR A 93 18.50 24.64 15.44
C TYR A 93 17.16 25.21 14.96
N GLY A 94 16.68 26.23 15.67
CA GLY A 94 15.41 26.87 15.36
C GLY A 94 15.49 27.72 14.10
N SER A 95 14.37 27.79 13.38
CA SER A 95 13.93 29.00 12.67
C SER A 95 12.50 28.81 12.20
N SER A 96 11.59 29.67 12.70
CA SER A 96 10.25 29.86 12.17
C SER A 96 10.33 30.43 10.76
N PHE A 97 9.72 29.75 9.78
CA PHE A 97 9.25 30.40 8.56
C PHE A 97 7.89 29.83 8.15
N ASN A 98 6.91 30.72 8.21
CA ASN A 98 5.55 30.59 7.73
C ASN A 98 5.53 30.45 6.20
N THR A 99 5.07 29.31 5.67
CA THR A 99 4.65 29.21 4.26
C THR A 99 3.39 28.36 4.16
N SER A 100 2.32 28.98 3.67
CA SER A 100 0.98 28.43 3.46
C SER A 100 0.98 27.16 2.60
N PRO A 101 0.02 26.22 2.80
CA PRO A 101 -0.15 25.10 1.89
C PRO A 101 -0.61 25.62 0.52
N ALA A 102 0.19 25.35 -0.52
CA ALA A 102 -0.23 25.54 -1.89
C ALA A 102 -1.33 24.51 -2.21
N THR A 103 -2.54 24.99 -2.50
CA THR A 103 -3.62 24.19 -3.06
C THR A 103 -3.28 23.83 -4.50
N SER A 104 -2.97 22.57 -4.77
CA SER A 104 -2.88 22.05 -6.14
C SER A 104 -4.30 21.94 -6.70
N ASN A 105 -4.74 23.00 -7.39
CA ASN A 105 -5.93 23.04 -8.21
C ASN A 105 -5.70 22.17 -9.47
N TRP A 106 -6.16 20.92 -9.45
CA TRP A 106 -6.22 20.06 -10.63
C TRP A 106 -7.46 20.45 -11.44
N ASP A 107 -7.28 21.41 -12.34
CA ASP A 107 -8.25 21.81 -13.36
C ASP A 107 -8.28 20.75 -14.48
N TRP A 108 -9.41 20.06 -14.65
CA TRP A 108 -9.70 19.31 -15.87
C TRP A 108 -10.66 20.15 -16.70
N SER A 109 -10.09 21.11 -17.44
CA SER A 109 -10.80 21.80 -18.50
C SER A 109 -11.43 20.79 -19.46
N ASN A 110 -12.75 20.83 -19.45
CA ASN A 110 -13.72 20.16 -20.30
C ASN A 110 -13.36 20.34 -21.79
N VAL A 111 -13.34 19.24 -22.56
CA VAL A 111 -13.42 19.28 -24.03
C VAL A 111 -14.58 18.40 -24.50
#